data_AF-A0A7T8EG00-F1
#
_entry.id   AF-A0A7T8EG00-F1
#
_cell.length_a   1.000
_cell.length_b   1.000
_cell.length_c   1.000
_cell.angle_alpha   90.00
_cell.angle_beta   90.00
_cell.angle_gamma   90.00
#
_symmetry.space_group_name_H-M   'P 1'
#
loop_
_entity.id
_entity.type
_entity.pdbx_description
1 polymer ?
#
loop_
_entity_poly.entity_id
_entity_poly.type
_entity_poly.pdbx_seq_one_letter_code
_entity_poly.pdbx_strand_id
1 'polypeptide(L)'
;MKKSENTLLKLEAALLRIIERKTKRIPDHRKLSVRAVEEEAGLGNGSCYYYPDFKLRVQSEVQKLKCLTPDTAVQADVEILREKRNQERKIKIQYREKVAVLTQRLTSMAAEHHQLSHALRSALSRIEDLELQIVELKQSQIVRIK
;
A
#
# COMPACT_ATOMS: atom_id res chain seq x y z
N MET A 1 -7.41 41.48 38.91
CA MET A 1 -7.08 40.18 38.31
C MET A 1 -5.57 40.06 38.17
N LYS A 2 -4.94 39.10 38.86
CA LYS A 2 -3.51 38.85 38.67
C LYS A 2 -3.30 38.15 37.33
N LYS A 3 -2.16 38.41 36.66
CA LYS A 3 -1.83 37.78 35.36
C LYS A 3 -1.87 36.24 35.44
N SER A 4 -1.51 35.69 36.59
CA SER A 4 -1.50 34.25 36.89
C SER A 4 -2.89 33.60 36.96
N GLU A 5 -3.92 34.35 37.37
CA GLU A 5 -5.30 33.85 37.45
C GLU A 5 -5.92 33.80 36.05
N ASN A 6 -5.60 34.80 35.21
CA ASN A 6 -6.10 34.88 33.84
C ASN A 6 -5.55 33.74 32.96
N THR A 7 -4.28 33.38 33.12
CA THR A 7 -3.68 32.22 32.44
C THR A 7 -4.30 30.90 32.88
N LEU A 8 -4.56 30.72 34.18
CA LEU A 8 -5.22 29.52 34.71
C LEU A 8 -6.65 29.38 34.15
N LEU A 9 -7.43 30.48 34.13
CA LEU A 9 -8.77 30.49 33.53
C LEU A 9 -8.76 30.10 32.04
N LYS A 10 -7.76 30.56 31.27
CA LYS A 10 -7.60 30.17 29.87
C LYS A 10 -7.32 28.69 29.70
N LEU A 11 -6.49 28.11 30.57
CA LEU A 11 -6.16 26.69 30.57
C LEU A 11 -7.39 25.84 30.93
N GLU A 12 -8.17 26.25 31.93
CA GLU A 12 -9.42 25.56 32.31
C GLU A 12 -10.46 25.61 31.19
N ALA A 13 -10.66 26.77 30.58
CA ALA A 13 -11.56 26.92 29.45
C ALA A 13 -11.10 26.12 28.21
N ALA A 14 -9.80 25.92 28.02
CA ALA A 14 -9.27 25.06 26.97
C ALA A 14 -9.51 23.58 27.27
N LEU A 15 -9.30 23.14 28.52
CA LEU A 15 -9.58 21.77 28.95
C LEU A 15 -11.05 21.39 28.72
N LEU A 16 -11.99 22.25 29.13
CA LEU A 16 -13.42 22.02 28.92
C LEU A 16 -13.79 21.92 27.44
N ARG A 17 -13.25 22.81 26.59
CA ARG A 17 -13.48 22.76 25.14
C ARG A 17 -13.00 21.46 24.50
N ILE A 18 -11.87 20.93 24.94
CA ILE A 18 -11.35 19.64 24.43
C ILE A 18 -12.25 18.49 24.86
N ILE A 19 -12.71 18.48 26.12
CA ILE A 19 -13.63 17.45 26.63
C ILE A 19 -14.96 17.48 25.87
N GLU A 20 -15.49 18.67 25.58
CA GLU A 20 -16.73 18.86 24.81
C GLU A 20 -16.57 18.67 23.28
N ARG A 21 -15.35 18.41 22.79
CA ARG A 21 -15.00 18.37 21.34
C ARG A 21 -15.41 19.64 20.58
N LYS A 22 -15.30 20.80 21.22
CA LYS A 22 -15.51 22.13 20.62
C LYS A 22 -14.19 22.89 20.54
N THR A 23 -13.20 22.26 19.92
CA THR A 23 -11.84 22.83 19.82
C THR A 23 -11.79 23.95 18.79
N LYS A 24 -10.98 24.98 19.06
CA LYS A 24 -10.84 26.17 18.20
C LYS A 24 -9.49 26.24 17.48
N ARG A 25 -8.42 25.68 18.08
CA ARG A 25 -7.05 25.77 17.56
C ARG A 25 -6.46 24.42 17.17
N ILE A 26 -6.98 23.35 17.75
CA ILE A 26 -6.53 21.96 17.52
C ILE A 26 -7.61 21.19 16.77
N PRO A 27 -7.29 20.12 16.02
CA PRO A 27 -8.30 19.20 15.50
C PRO A 27 -9.09 18.47 16.59
N ASP A 28 -10.40 18.28 16.36
CA ASP A 28 -11.34 17.64 17.30
C ASP A 28 -11.00 16.19 17.67
N HIS A 29 -10.22 15.49 16.83
CA HIS A 29 -9.78 14.11 17.05
C HIS A 29 -8.46 14.00 17.82
N ARG A 30 -7.85 15.12 18.24
CA ARG A 30 -6.60 15.12 19.00
C ARG A 30 -6.81 14.55 20.39
N LYS A 31 -5.93 13.64 20.82
CA LYS A 31 -5.94 13.07 22.16
C LYS A 31 -5.69 14.15 23.23
N LEU A 32 -6.44 14.10 24.32
CA LEU A 32 -6.23 14.97 25.47
C LEU A 32 -4.81 14.77 26.03
N SER A 33 -4.07 15.87 26.17
CA SER A 33 -2.72 15.90 26.75
C SER A 33 -2.44 17.32 27.26
N VAL A 34 -1.45 17.45 28.15
CA VAL A 34 -1.03 18.78 28.66
C VAL A 34 -0.69 19.73 27.51
N ARG A 35 0.04 19.23 26.50
CA ARG A 35 0.37 20.00 25.30
C ARG A 35 -0.86 20.40 24.49
N ALA A 36 -1.84 19.51 24.34
CA ALA A 36 -3.08 19.85 23.65
C ALA A 36 -3.86 20.95 24.39
N VAL A 37 -3.86 20.96 25.73
CA VAL A 37 -4.50 22.03 26.50
C VAL A 37 -3.77 23.37 26.31
N GLU A 38 -2.44 23.38 26.29
CA GLU A 38 -1.62 24.58 26.05
C GLU A 38 -1.85 25.18 24.64
N GLU A 39 -1.80 24.32 23.62
CA GLU A 39 -2.03 24.70 22.22
C GLU A 39 -3.47 25.27 22.03
N GLU A 40 -4.49 24.67 22.67
CA GLU A 40 -5.90 25.12 22.59
C GLU A 40 -6.18 26.40 23.40
N ALA A 41 -5.42 26.62 24.48
CA ALA A 41 -5.41 27.88 25.23
C ALA A 41 -4.69 29.01 24.48
N GLY A 42 -3.92 28.68 23.43
CA GLY A 42 -3.09 29.63 22.70
C GLY A 42 -1.91 30.13 23.54
N LEU A 43 -1.40 29.28 24.43
CA LEU A 43 -0.27 29.57 25.31
C LEU A 43 1.00 28.89 24.78
N GLY A 44 2.15 29.37 25.20
CA GLY A 44 3.44 28.77 24.83
C GLY A 44 3.65 27.42 25.50
N ASN A 45 4.42 26.55 24.83
CA ASN A 45 4.83 25.27 25.39
C ASN A 45 5.49 25.48 26.75
N GLY A 46 4.98 24.79 27.78
CA GLY A 46 5.51 24.90 29.13
C GLY A 46 4.68 25.77 30.09
N SER A 47 3.64 26.45 29.60
CA SER A 47 2.78 27.31 30.43
C SER A 47 2.09 26.57 31.58
N CYS A 48 1.79 25.28 31.39
CA CYS A 48 1.14 24.43 32.37
C CYS A 48 2.10 24.00 33.51
N TYR A 49 3.42 24.10 33.33
CA TYR A 49 4.39 23.72 34.38
C TYR A 49 4.36 24.66 35.59
N TYR A 50 3.91 25.91 35.40
CA TYR A 50 3.77 26.88 36.47
C TYR A 50 2.51 26.63 37.34
N TYR A 51 1.66 25.67 36.97
CA TYR A 51 0.40 25.34 37.65
C TYR A 51 0.32 23.83 37.93
N PRO A 52 1.02 23.32 38.97
CA PRO A 52 1.13 21.89 39.24
C PRO A 52 -0.23 21.23 39.50
N ASP A 53 -1.13 21.89 40.23
CA ASP A 53 -2.46 21.36 40.53
C ASP A 53 -3.31 21.17 39.28
N PHE A 54 -3.24 22.13 38.36
CA PHE A 54 -3.94 22.05 37.08
C PHE A 54 -3.37 20.92 36.20
N LYS A 55 -2.04 20.76 36.17
CA LYS A 55 -1.38 19.66 35.45
C LYS A 55 -1.84 18.29 35.96
N LEU A 56 -1.92 18.11 37.28
CA LEU A 56 -2.44 16.87 37.89
C LEU A 56 -3.90 16.62 37.49
N ARG A 57 -4.72 17.67 37.47
CA ARG A 57 -6.11 17.58 37.03
C ARG A 57 -6.23 17.09 35.58
N VAL A 58 -5.45 17.67 34.65
CA VAL A 58 -5.41 17.20 33.25
C VAL A 58 -4.99 15.73 33.16
N GLN A 59 -3.99 15.32 33.93
CA GLN A 59 -3.56 13.91 33.95
C GLN A 59 -4.64 12.97 34.47
N SER A 60 -5.39 13.37 35.49
CA SER A 60 -6.51 12.59 36.02
C SER A 60 -7.63 12.43 34.98
N GLU A 61 -7.96 13.48 34.23
CA GLU A 61 -8.95 13.41 33.16
C GLU A 61 -8.49 12.53 31.99
N VAL A 62 -7.19 12.58 31.64
CA VAL A 62 -6.61 11.66 30.65
C VAL A 62 -6.74 10.20 31.09
N GLN A 63 -6.54 9.91 32.37
CA GLN A 63 -6.71 8.55 32.90
C GLN A 63 -8.18 8.12 32.89
N LYS A 64 -9.10 8.98 33.31
CA LYS A 64 -10.55 8.70 33.25
C LYS A 64 -11.00 8.38 31.83
N LEU A 65 -10.58 9.18 30.84
CA LEU A 65 -10.91 8.94 29.43
C LEU A 65 -10.35 7.62 28.91
N LYS A 66 -9.13 7.24 29.32
CA LYS A 66 -8.55 5.93 28.98
C LYS A 66 -9.35 4.77 29.57
N CYS A 67 -9.84 4.89 30.81
CA CYS A 67 -10.64 3.86 31.44
C CYS A 67 -12.06 3.76 30.85
N LEU A 68 -12.60 4.86 30.32
CA LEU A 68 -13.95 4.92 29.73
C LEU A 68 -14.01 4.37 28.30
N THR A 69 -12.90 4.40 27.54
CA THR A 69 -12.83 3.77 26.23
C THR A 69 -12.30 2.35 26.39
N PRO A 70 -13.15 1.31 26.36
CA PRO A 70 -12.65 -0.05 26.43
C PRO A 70 -11.83 -0.35 25.17
N ASP A 71 -10.67 -0.98 25.35
CA ASP A 71 -9.73 -1.40 24.30
C ASP A 71 -10.39 -2.28 23.21
N THR A 72 -11.62 -2.76 23.44
CA THR A 72 -12.41 -3.61 22.55
C THR A 72 -12.65 -3.00 21.17
N ALA A 73 -12.90 -1.69 21.07
CA ALA A 73 -13.12 -1.04 19.77
C ALA A 73 -11.84 -1.01 18.92
N VAL A 74 -10.70 -0.76 19.54
CA VAL A 74 -9.39 -0.75 18.87
C VAL A 74 -8.96 -2.18 18.49
N GLN A 75 -9.28 -3.17 19.33
CA GLN A 75 -9.00 -4.59 19.02
C GLN A 75 -9.83 -5.08 17.83
N ALA A 76 -11.12 -4.73 17.77
CA ALA A 76 -11.99 -5.07 16.65
C ALA A 76 -11.49 -4.48 15.32
N ASP A 77 -11.06 -3.21 15.32
CA ASP A 77 -10.48 -2.57 14.13
C ASP A 77 -9.19 -3.26 13.67
N VAL A 78 -8.34 -3.67 14.62
CA VAL A 78 -7.10 -4.40 14.33
C VAL A 78 -7.37 -5.78 13.73
N GLU A 79 -8.40 -6.48 14.20
CA GLU A 79 -8.83 -7.77 13.66
C GLU A 79 -9.35 -7.64 12.22
N ILE A 80 -10.20 -6.65 11.95
CA ILE A 80 -10.68 -6.35 10.58
C ILE A 80 -9.51 -6.04 9.64
N LEU A 81 -8.53 -5.26 10.10
CA LEU A 81 -7.33 -4.95 9.31
C LEU A 81 -6.47 -6.20 9.04
N ARG A 82 -6.36 -7.11 10.01
CA ARG A 82 -5.65 -8.39 9.83
C ARG A 82 -6.35 -9.28 8.80
N GLU A 83 -7.67 -9.34 8.83
CA GLU A 83 -8.46 -10.11 7.86
C GLU A 83 -8.30 -9.57 6.44
N LYS A 84 -8.47 -8.25 6.25
CA LYS A 84 -8.25 -7.59 4.95
C LYS A 84 -6.85 -7.86 4.40
N ARG A 85 -5.81 -7.68 5.22
CA ARG A 85 -4.43 -8.00 4.86
C ARG A 85 -4.25 -9.46 4.45
N ASN A 86 -4.88 -10.39 5.16
CA ASN A 86 -4.79 -11.82 4.85
C ASN A 86 -5.50 -12.15 3.52
N GLN A 87 -6.65 -11.52 3.24
CA GLN A 87 -7.36 -11.67 1.97
C GLN A 87 -6.53 -11.14 0.80
N GLU A 88 -5.98 -9.92 0.91
CA GLU A 88 -5.10 -9.34 -0.10
C GLU A 88 -3.87 -10.22 -0.36
N ARG A 89 -3.27 -10.77 0.70
CA ARG A 89 -2.13 -11.70 0.58
C ARG A 89 -2.52 -12.96 -0.20
N LYS A 90 -3.67 -13.57 0.12
CA LYS A 90 -4.17 -14.75 -0.60
C LYS A 90 -4.36 -14.45 -2.08
N ILE A 91 -5.02 -13.34 -2.40
CA ILE A 91 -5.26 -12.89 -3.78
C ILE A 91 -3.93 -12.70 -4.52
N LYS A 92 -2.96 -12.02 -3.89
CA LYS A 92 -1.64 -11.78 -4.47
C LYS A 92 -0.90 -13.07 -4.80
N ILE A 93 -0.95 -14.07 -3.91
CA ILE A 93 -0.31 -15.37 -4.15
C ILE A 93 -0.97 -16.07 -5.34
N GLN A 94 -2.30 -16.13 -5.38
CA GLN A 94 -3.04 -16.74 -6.48
C GLN A 94 -2.71 -16.09 -7.84
N TYR A 95 -2.66 -14.76 -7.90
CA TYR A 95 -2.30 -14.09 -9.15
C TYR A 95 -0.84 -14.31 -9.54
N ARG A 96 0.09 -14.38 -8.59
CA ARG A 96 1.49 -14.72 -8.87
C ARG A 96 1.64 -16.11 -9.47
N GLU A 97 0.94 -17.10 -8.91
CA GLU A 97 0.93 -18.47 -9.45
C GLU A 97 0.34 -18.52 -10.86
N LYS A 98 -0.80 -17.85 -11.09
CA LYS A 98 -1.41 -17.75 -12.43
C LYS A 98 -0.45 -17.12 -13.44
N VAL A 99 0.22 -16.03 -13.07
CA VAL A 99 1.21 -15.37 -13.93
C VAL A 99 2.37 -16.31 -14.23
N ALA A 100 2.91 -17.00 -13.23
CA ALA A 100 3.99 -17.96 -13.43
C ALA A 100 3.62 -19.05 -14.44
N VAL A 101 2.44 -19.66 -14.28
CA VAL A 101 1.93 -20.68 -15.21
C VAL A 101 1.75 -20.12 -16.63
N LEU A 102 1.17 -18.92 -16.76
CA LEU A 102 0.98 -18.28 -18.07
C LEU A 102 2.32 -17.94 -18.73
N THR A 103 3.28 -17.43 -17.97
CA THR A 103 4.62 -17.13 -18.50
C THR A 103 5.32 -18.40 -18.96
N GLN A 104 5.24 -19.50 -18.20
CA GLN A 104 5.82 -20.77 -18.58
C GLN A 104 5.19 -21.30 -19.89
N ARG A 105 3.86 -21.26 -20.00
CA ARG A 105 3.16 -21.65 -21.22
C ARG A 105 3.52 -20.77 -22.41
N LEU A 106 3.69 -19.47 -22.20
CA LEU A 106 4.12 -18.56 -23.26
C LEU A 106 5.54 -18.87 -23.73
N THR A 107 6.46 -19.17 -22.81
CA THR A 107 7.82 -19.56 -23.17
C THR A 107 7.87 -20.89 -23.92
N SER A 108 7.04 -21.88 -23.55
CA SER A 108 6.98 -23.15 -24.26
C SER A 108 6.42 -22.98 -25.66
N MET A 109 5.32 -22.22 -25.81
CA MET A 109 4.76 -21.91 -27.14
C MET A 109 5.76 -21.16 -28.01
N ALA A 110 6.48 -20.18 -27.46
CA ALA A 110 7.51 -19.45 -28.21
C ALA A 110 8.62 -20.39 -28.71
N ALA A 111 9.09 -21.31 -27.85
CA ALA A 111 10.10 -22.30 -28.23
C ALA A 111 9.58 -23.24 -29.34
N GLU A 112 8.37 -23.75 -29.22
CA GLU A 112 7.72 -24.60 -30.24
C GLU A 112 7.57 -23.85 -31.57
N HIS A 113 7.11 -22.60 -31.54
CA HIS A 113 6.99 -21.76 -32.73
C HIS A 113 8.34 -21.49 -33.40
N HIS A 114 9.39 -21.24 -32.62
CA HIS A 114 10.73 -21.07 -33.17
C HIS A 114 11.25 -22.35 -33.84
N GLN A 115 11.07 -23.51 -33.20
CA GLN A 115 11.45 -24.80 -33.77
C GLN A 115 10.69 -25.08 -35.07
N LEU A 116 9.37 -24.87 -35.07
CA LEU A 116 8.54 -25.05 -36.27
C LEU A 116 8.96 -24.09 -37.40
N SER A 117 9.20 -22.82 -37.07
CA SER A 117 9.62 -21.80 -38.05
C SER A 117 11.00 -22.09 -38.63
N HIS A 118 11.89 -22.71 -37.85
CA HIS A 118 13.18 -23.18 -38.34
C HIS A 118 13.01 -24.38 -39.28
N ALA A 119 12.24 -25.39 -38.86
CA ALA A 119 11.96 -26.57 -39.67
C ALA A 119 11.30 -26.23 -41.01
N LEU A 120 10.34 -25.30 -41.01
CA LEU A 120 9.69 -24.80 -42.23
C LEU A 120 10.70 -24.14 -43.17
N ARG A 121 11.58 -23.28 -42.66
CA ARG A 121 12.63 -22.65 -43.48
C ARG A 121 13.60 -23.66 -44.06
N SER A 122 14.03 -24.64 -43.28
CA SER A 122 14.88 -25.74 -43.77
C SER A 122 14.17 -26.56 -44.84
N ALA A 123 12.88 -26.87 -44.67
CA ALA A 123 12.10 -27.60 -45.66
C ALA A 123 11.95 -26.81 -46.97
N LEU A 124 11.65 -25.51 -46.90
CA LEU A 124 11.55 -24.65 -48.07
C LEU A 124 12.87 -24.57 -48.84
N SER A 125 13.99 -24.32 -48.15
CA SER A 125 15.32 -24.33 -48.78
C SER A 125 15.63 -25.67 -49.45
N ARG A 126 15.25 -26.78 -48.81
CA ARG A 126 15.45 -28.11 -49.41
C ARG A 126 14.58 -28.33 -50.66
N ILE A 127 13.35 -27.81 -50.66
CA ILE A 127 12.47 -27.85 -51.83
C ILE A 127 13.08 -27.05 -52.97
N GLU A 128 13.53 -25.83 -52.71
CA GLU A 128 14.20 -24.97 -53.71
C GLU A 128 15.44 -25.66 -54.32
N ASP A 129 16.31 -26.26 -53.49
CA ASP A 129 17.48 -27.02 -53.96
C ASP A 129 17.09 -28.19 -54.88
N LEU A 130 16.02 -28.92 -54.52
CA LEU A 130 15.54 -30.05 -55.29
C LEU A 130 14.89 -29.61 -56.61
N GLU A 131 14.15 -28.50 -56.60
CA GLU A 131 13.57 -27.91 -57.81
C GLU A 131 14.66 -27.49 -58.79
N LEU A 132 15.74 -26.86 -58.31
CA LEU A 132 16.91 -26.52 -59.14
C LEU A 132 17.57 -27.76 -59.74
N GLN A 133 17.82 -28.80 -58.93
CA GLN A 133 18.40 -30.06 -59.41
C GLN A 133 17.53 -30.73 -60.49
N ILE A 134 16.20 -30.71 -60.32
CA ILE A 134 15.27 -31.25 -61.33
C ILE A 134 15.39 -30.47 -62.64
N VAL A 135 15.51 -29.15 -62.59
CA VAL A 135 15.69 -28.31 -63.80
C VAL A 135 17.00 -28.64 -64.50
N GLU A 136 18.12 -28.72 -63.76
CA GLU A 136 19.44 -29.07 -64.32
C GLU A 136 19.44 -30.47 -64.95
N LEU A 137 18.85 -31.46 -64.28
CA LEU A 137 18.74 -32.83 -64.80
C LEU A 137 17.91 -32.87 -66.09
N LYS A 138 16.78 -32.16 -66.14
CA LYS A 138 15.98 -32.05 -67.38
C LYS A 138 16.77 -31.42 -68.53
N GLN A 139 17.52 -30.35 -68.26
CA GLN A 139 18.34 -29.69 -69.29
C GLN A 139 19.46 -30.60 -69.81
N SER A 140 20.19 -31.28 -68.92
CA SER A 140 21.25 -32.22 -69.32
C SER A 140 20.73 -33.44 -70.09
N GLN A 141 19.52 -33.92 -69.79
CA GLN A 141 18.88 -35.01 -70.51
C GLN A 141 18.48 -34.60 -71.93
N ILE A 142 18.01 -33.35 -72.13
CA ILE A 142 17.71 -32.80 -73.46
C ILE A 142 18.99 -32.69 -74.32
N VAL A 143 20.12 -32.27 -73.72
CA VAL A 143 21.40 -32.15 -74.42
C VAL A 143 21.94 -33.51 -74.86
N ARG A 144 21.71 -34.59 -74.08
CA ARG A 144 22.14 -35.95 -74.44
C ARG A 144 21.34 -36.61 -75.57
N ILE A 145 20.16 -36.10 -75.91
CA ILE A 145 19.28 -36.68 -76.94
C ILE A 145 19.50 -36.02 -78.31
N LYS A 146 20.18 -34.85 -78.36
CA LYS A 146 20.63 -34.19 -79.60
C LYS A 146 22.01 -34.69 -80.03
#